data_AF-A0A7S4CG11-F1
#
_entry.id   AF-A0A7S4CG11-F1
#
_cell.length_a   1.000
_cell.length_b   1.000
_cell.length_c   1.000
_cell.angle_alpha   90.00
_cell.angle_beta   90.00
_cell.angle_gamma   90.00
#
_symmetry.space_group_name_H-M   'P 1'
#
loop_
_entity.id
_entity.type
_entity.pdbx_description
1 polymer ?
#
loop_
_entity_poly.entity_id
_entity_poly.type
_entity_poly.pdbx_seq_one_letter_code
_entity_poly.pdbx_strand_id
1 'polypeptide(L)'
;IFFRPAICSMSTNEVIAANAKVGVLFVCLGNICRSPTAEAVFRDIVKTRGLEAVFDIDSCGTGGGSSNWCHPGGFSYHEGESSDTRMKAAAAKRGIAIDCVSRPLRPEDFDRFQYIMAMDRSNKEAILNAANVWGMNTAVGQNIHMMTSYCREHQVEEVPDPYYGGAKGFERVLDLLGDACVGLLEAIESRRGP
;
A
#
# COMPACT_ATOMS: atom_id res chain seq x y z
N ILE A 1 -17.18 44.49 24.63
CA ILE A 1 -17.61 43.72 23.44
C ILE A 1 -16.86 42.38 23.50
N PHE A 2 -17.53 41.32 23.98
CA PHE A 2 -16.95 39.98 24.05
C PHE A 2 -17.29 39.23 22.76
N PHE A 3 -16.27 38.89 21.97
CA PHE A 3 -16.41 37.98 20.83
C PHE A 3 -16.40 36.54 21.34
N ARG A 4 -17.50 35.80 21.16
CA ARG A 4 -17.52 34.34 21.27
C ARG A 4 -16.96 33.75 19.97
N PRO A 5 -16.08 32.73 20.01
CA PRO A 5 -15.71 32.01 18.81
C PRO A 5 -16.91 31.18 18.34
N ALA A 6 -17.21 31.26 17.04
CA ALA A 6 -18.19 30.39 16.40
C ALA A 6 -17.65 28.96 16.43
N ILE A 7 -18.29 28.10 17.22
CA ILE A 7 -18.08 26.66 17.15
C ILE A 7 -18.74 26.22 15.84
N CYS A 8 -17.93 25.98 14.82
CA CYS A 8 -18.40 25.41 13.56
C CYS A 8 -18.91 23.99 13.86
N SER A 9 -20.23 23.78 13.85
CA SER A 9 -20.79 22.44 14.04
C SER A 9 -20.56 21.65 12.77
N MET A 10 -19.59 20.73 12.80
CA MET A 10 -19.39 19.77 11.71
C MET A 10 -20.66 18.90 11.58
N SER A 11 -21.09 18.68 10.34
CA SER A 11 -22.21 17.79 10.04
C SER A 11 -21.86 16.34 10.43
N THR A 12 -22.86 15.51 10.73
CA THR A 12 -22.66 14.10 11.09
C THR A 12 -21.86 13.33 10.04
N ASN A 13 -21.98 13.69 8.75
CA ASN A 13 -21.19 13.10 7.67
C ASN A 13 -19.72 13.56 7.68
N GLU A 14 -19.44 14.82 8.04
CA GLU A 14 -18.06 15.32 8.22
C GLU A 14 -17.38 14.70 9.45
N VAL A 15 -18.14 14.47 10.53
CA VAL A 15 -17.64 13.77 11.73
C VAL A 15 -17.36 12.28 11.45
N ILE A 16 -18.20 11.62 10.63
CA ILE A 16 -17.96 10.23 10.19
C ILE A 16 -16.76 10.15 9.25
N ALA A 17 -16.61 11.11 8.32
CA ALA A 17 -15.44 11.19 7.44
C ALA A 17 -14.14 11.52 8.19
N ALA A 18 -14.20 12.35 9.24
CA ALA A 18 -13.06 12.65 10.11
C ALA A 18 -12.64 11.44 10.98
N ASN A 19 -13.57 10.54 11.30
CA ASN A 19 -13.33 9.30 12.06
C ASN A 19 -13.03 8.07 11.18
N ALA A 20 -13.13 8.18 9.85
CA ALA A 20 -12.75 7.10 8.97
C ALA A 20 -11.22 6.95 8.94
N LYS A 21 -10.76 5.70 9.09
CA LYS A 21 -9.35 5.37 8.92
C LYS A 21 -8.91 5.67 7.49
N VAL A 22 -7.67 6.11 7.32
CA VAL A 22 -7.06 6.23 5.99
C VAL A 22 -6.57 4.86 5.56
N GLY A 23 -7.17 4.35 4.49
CA GLY A 23 -6.82 3.10 3.84
C GLY A 23 -5.60 3.26 2.94
N VAL A 24 -4.54 2.50 3.24
CA VAL A 24 -3.37 2.31 2.37
C VAL A 24 -3.21 0.83 2.02
N LEU A 25 -3.20 0.52 0.72
CA LEU A 25 -3.03 -0.82 0.16
C LEU A 25 -1.75 -0.90 -0.67
N PHE A 26 -0.87 -1.82 -0.32
CA PHE A 26 0.36 -2.07 -1.08
C PHE A 26 0.16 -3.24 -2.06
N VAL A 27 0.53 -3.05 -3.33
CA VAL A 27 0.23 -4.02 -4.39
C VAL A 27 1.47 -4.38 -5.20
N CYS A 28 1.81 -5.66 -5.21
CA CYS A 28 2.84 -6.21 -6.10
C CYS A 28 2.29 -7.38 -6.92
N LEU A 29 3.15 -8.12 -7.63
CA LEU A 29 2.69 -9.24 -8.46
C LEU A 29 2.11 -10.40 -7.62
N GLY A 30 2.92 -11.00 -6.74
CA GLY A 30 2.57 -12.22 -6.01
C GLY A 30 2.23 -12.06 -4.53
N ASN A 31 2.33 -10.84 -3.98
CA ASN A 31 2.08 -10.53 -2.55
C ASN A 31 2.85 -11.39 -1.54
N ILE A 32 4.07 -11.80 -1.90
CA ILE A 32 4.97 -12.54 -0.99
C ILE A 32 6.27 -11.79 -0.70
N CYS A 33 6.64 -10.78 -1.50
CA CYS A 33 7.90 -10.05 -1.33
C CYS A 33 7.66 -8.56 -1.10
N ARG A 34 7.45 -7.79 -2.18
CA ARG A 34 7.51 -6.32 -2.15
C ARG A 34 6.35 -5.70 -1.36
N SER A 35 5.11 -6.08 -1.64
CA SER A 35 3.96 -5.48 -0.95
C SER A 35 3.82 -5.87 0.53
N PRO A 36 4.08 -7.11 0.97
CA PRO A 36 4.16 -7.42 2.40
C PRO A 36 5.24 -6.61 3.14
N THR A 37 6.40 -6.42 2.50
CA THR A 37 7.46 -5.58 3.08
C THR A 37 7.01 -4.13 3.22
N ALA A 38 6.35 -3.58 2.21
CA ALA A 38 5.85 -2.21 2.26
C ALA A 38 4.81 -2.02 3.36
N GLU A 39 3.89 -2.98 3.52
CA GLU A 39 2.92 -3.00 4.61
C GLU A 39 3.61 -3.01 5.98
N ALA A 40 4.56 -3.91 6.20
CA ALA A 40 5.26 -4.02 7.46
C ALA A 40 6.08 -2.77 7.80
N VAL A 41 6.81 -2.23 6.82
CA VAL A 41 7.60 -0.99 6.95
C VAL A 41 6.69 0.20 7.27
N PHE A 42 5.61 0.37 6.51
CA PHE A 42 4.67 1.49 6.73
C PHE A 42 3.96 1.38 8.08
N ARG A 43 3.54 0.16 8.48
CA ARG A 43 2.93 -0.09 9.79
C ARG A 43 3.88 0.23 10.93
N ASP A 44 5.16 -0.13 10.81
CA ASP A 44 6.18 0.22 11.82
C ASP A 44 6.38 1.74 11.93
N ILE A 45 6.43 2.46 10.80
CA ILE A 45 6.53 3.93 10.78
C ILE A 45 5.28 4.58 11.41
N VAL A 46 4.08 4.14 11.03
CA VAL A 46 2.81 4.63 11.61
C VAL A 46 2.76 4.39 13.11
N LYS A 47 3.22 3.22 13.55
CA LYS A 47 3.31 2.85 14.98
C LYS A 47 4.28 3.70 15.75
N THR A 48 5.49 3.92 15.24
CA THR A 48 6.49 4.78 15.90
C THR A 48 6.03 6.23 16.00
N ARG A 49 5.13 6.67 15.12
CA ARG A 49 4.47 7.99 15.16
C ARG A 49 3.19 8.04 16.02
N GLY A 50 2.73 6.91 16.55
CA GLY A 50 1.51 6.83 17.37
C GLY A 50 0.21 6.98 16.58
N LEU A 51 0.22 6.67 15.28
CA LEU A 51 -0.90 6.91 14.36
C LEU A 51 -1.70 5.63 14.02
N GLU A 52 -1.47 4.50 14.69
CA GLU A 52 -2.06 3.20 14.33
C GLU A 52 -3.60 3.22 14.28
N ALA A 53 -4.24 4.00 15.16
CA ALA A 53 -5.70 4.12 15.21
C ALA A 53 -6.29 4.83 13.97
N VAL A 54 -5.46 5.58 13.25
CA VAL A 54 -5.85 6.48 12.15
C VAL A 54 -5.74 5.79 10.79
N PHE A 55 -5.03 4.67 10.70
CA PHE A 55 -4.75 3.98 9.45
C PHE A 55 -5.37 2.58 9.39
N ASP A 56 -5.78 2.22 8.18
CA ASP A 56 -6.10 0.85 7.76
C ASP A 56 -5.07 0.44 6.71
N ILE A 57 -4.23 -0.54 7.01
CA ILE A 57 -3.02 -0.86 6.25
C ILE A 57 -3.03 -2.33 5.87
N ASP A 58 -2.93 -2.63 4.59
CA ASP A 58 -3.00 -3.98 4.04
C ASP A 58 -2.09 -4.13 2.80
N SER A 59 -1.91 -5.37 2.34
CA SER A 59 -1.22 -5.66 1.09
C SER A 59 -1.91 -6.77 0.29
N CYS A 60 -1.73 -6.73 -1.03
CA CYS A 60 -2.27 -7.75 -1.93
C CYS A 60 -1.42 -7.92 -3.21
N GLY A 61 -1.90 -8.82 -4.09
CA GLY A 61 -1.21 -9.25 -5.31
C GLY A 61 -2.07 -9.16 -6.57
N THR A 62 -1.45 -8.94 -7.73
CA THR A 62 -2.11 -8.95 -9.04
C THR A 62 -2.03 -10.33 -9.71
N GLY A 63 -2.38 -11.39 -8.97
CA GLY A 63 -2.52 -12.75 -9.52
C GLY A 63 -1.25 -13.60 -9.58
N GLY A 64 -0.10 -13.11 -9.13
CA GLY A 64 1.16 -13.88 -9.10
C GLY A 64 1.68 -14.33 -10.47
N GLY A 65 1.24 -13.70 -11.56
CA GLY A 65 1.54 -14.09 -12.95
C GLY A 65 0.38 -14.81 -13.66
N SER A 66 -0.74 -15.06 -12.98
CA SER A 66 -1.96 -15.56 -13.60
C SER A 66 -2.63 -14.43 -14.36
N SER A 67 -2.74 -14.52 -15.69
CA SER A 67 -3.39 -13.48 -16.50
C SER A 67 -4.91 -13.42 -16.30
N ASN A 68 -5.53 -14.52 -15.86
CA ASN A 68 -6.98 -14.61 -15.67
C ASN A 68 -7.44 -14.23 -14.25
N TRP A 69 -6.54 -13.80 -13.37
CA TRP A 69 -6.80 -13.65 -11.94
C TRP A 69 -7.99 -12.73 -11.58
N CYS A 70 -8.23 -11.69 -12.38
CA CYS A 70 -9.32 -10.73 -12.16
C CYS A 70 -10.63 -11.09 -12.90
N HIS A 71 -10.69 -12.23 -13.60
CA HIS A 71 -11.89 -12.68 -14.29
C HIS A 71 -12.64 -13.77 -13.51
N PRO A 72 -13.91 -14.06 -13.82
CA PRO A 72 -14.63 -15.20 -13.26
C PRO A 72 -13.84 -16.50 -13.44
N GLY A 73 -13.64 -17.24 -12.34
CA GLY A 73 -12.80 -18.45 -12.33
C GLY A 73 -11.29 -18.19 -12.37
N GLY A 74 -10.87 -16.94 -12.20
CA GLY A 74 -9.48 -16.57 -12.00
C GLY A 74 -8.89 -17.12 -10.70
N PHE A 75 -7.57 -17.25 -10.65
CA PHE A 75 -6.82 -17.66 -9.47
C PHE A 75 -5.53 -16.86 -9.35
N SER A 76 -4.96 -16.82 -8.14
CA SER A 76 -3.66 -16.22 -7.84
C SER A 76 -2.71 -17.30 -7.35
N TYR A 77 -1.49 -17.36 -7.91
CA TYR A 77 -0.55 -18.45 -7.63
C TYR A 77 -0.15 -18.59 -6.16
N HIS A 78 -0.04 -17.46 -5.44
CA HIS A 78 0.47 -17.44 -4.07
C HIS A 78 -0.62 -17.21 -3.02
N GLU A 79 -1.91 -17.25 -3.38
CA GLU A 79 -2.97 -17.00 -2.39
C GLU A 79 -2.90 -17.99 -1.23
N GLY A 80 -2.89 -17.47 0.00
CA GLY A 80 -2.74 -18.25 1.23
C GLY A 80 -1.29 -18.53 1.64
N GLU A 81 -0.29 -18.19 0.81
CA GLU A 81 1.12 -18.38 1.16
C GLU A 81 1.65 -17.32 2.13
N SER A 82 2.59 -17.70 2.97
CA SER A 82 3.36 -16.76 3.78
C SER A 82 4.29 -15.91 2.90
N SER A 83 4.63 -14.70 3.35
CA SER A 83 5.69 -13.90 2.72
C SER A 83 7.02 -14.66 2.64
N ASP A 84 7.81 -14.34 1.62
CA ASP A 84 9.09 -14.95 1.27
C ASP A 84 10.07 -14.91 2.45
N THR A 85 10.61 -16.07 2.78
CA THR A 85 11.47 -16.26 3.96
C THR A 85 12.77 -15.46 3.90
N ARG A 86 13.31 -15.20 2.69
CA ARG A 86 14.52 -14.38 2.50
C ARG A 86 14.22 -12.91 2.74
N MET A 87 13.04 -12.45 2.31
CA MET A 87 12.59 -11.09 2.60
C MET A 87 12.32 -10.91 4.10
N LYS A 88 11.64 -11.87 4.74
CA LYS A 88 11.46 -11.90 6.22
C LYS A 88 12.80 -11.83 6.94
N ALA A 89 13.79 -12.62 6.51
CA ALA A 89 15.12 -12.63 7.12
C ALA A 89 15.88 -11.30 6.93
N ALA A 90 15.75 -10.62 5.79
CA ALA A 90 16.35 -9.31 5.57
C ALA A 90 15.69 -8.23 6.43
N ALA A 91 14.34 -8.20 6.47
CA ALA A 91 13.58 -7.24 7.26
C ALA A 91 13.81 -7.39 8.77
N ALA A 92 13.92 -8.64 9.26
CA ALA A 92 14.18 -8.92 10.67
C ALA A 92 15.52 -8.33 11.16
N LYS A 93 16.53 -8.20 10.31
CA LYS A 93 17.80 -7.53 10.64
C LYS A 93 17.61 -6.03 10.93
N ARG A 94 16.53 -5.44 10.43
CA ARG A 94 16.12 -4.05 10.67
C ARG A 94 15.07 -3.92 11.77
N GLY A 95 14.76 -5.01 12.49
CA GLY A 95 13.73 -5.03 13.52
C GLY A 95 12.29 -5.09 13.00
N ILE A 96 12.10 -5.29 11.69
CA ILE A 96 10.78 -5.29 11.05
C ILE A 96 10.30 -6.73 10.87
N ALA A 97 9.16 -7.05 11.48
CA ALA A 97 8.50 -8.34 11.31
C ALA A 97 7.50 -8.26 10.14
N ILE A 98 7.68 -9.11 9.13
CA ILE A 98 6.73 -9.26 8.02
C ILE A 98 5.87 -10.49 8.31
N ASP A 99 4.61 -10.26 8.66
CA ASP A 99 3.63 -11.30 8.96
C ASP A 99 2.34 -11.09 8.15
N CYS A 100 2.46 -11.28 6.84
CA CYS A 100 1.36 -11.17 5.89
C CYS A 100 1.12 -12.52 5.23
N VAL A 101 -0.16 -12.85 5.04
CA VAL A 101 -0.62 -13.97 4.22
C VAL A 101 -1.05 -13.42 2.87
N SER A 102 -0.48 -13.97 1.81
CA SER A 102 -0.70 -13.50 0.45
C SER A 102 -2.18 -13.62 0.05
N ARG A 103 -2.72 -12.55 -0.54
CA ARG A 103 -4.07 -12.51 -1.09
C ARG A 103 -4.10 -11.77 -2.43
N PRO A 104 -5.01 -12.12 -3.35
CA PRO A 104 -5.25 -11.30 -4.54
C PRO A 104 -5.90 -9.96 -4.15
N LEU A 105 -5.71 -8.96 -5.02
CA LEU A 105 -6.57 -7.77 -5.03
C LEU A 105 -8.02 -8.19 -5.28
N ARG A 106 -8.98 -7.47 -4.73
CA ARG A 106 -10.41 -7.74 -4.90
C ARG A 106 -11.17 -6.45 -5.22
N PRO A 107 -12.40 -6.52 -5.79
CA PRO A 107 -13.18 -5.33 -6.11
C PRO A 107 -13.38 -4.41 -4.89
N GLU A 108 -13.62 -4.98 -3.71
CA GLU A 108 -13.91 -4.24 -2.47
C GLU A 108 -12.70 -3.41 -1.99
N ASP A 109 -11.49 -3.75 -2.44
CA ASP A 109 -10.28 -2.99 -2.11
C ASP A 109 -10.35 -1.57 -2.71
N PHE A 110 -11.01 -1.37 -3.86
CA PHE A 110 -11.13 -0.05 -4.48
C PHE A 110 -12.03 0.91 -3.70
N ASP A 111 -12.99 0.38 -2.94
CA ASP A 111 -13.86 1.18 -2.08
C ASP A 111 -13.22 1.43 -0.70
N ARG A 112 -12.45 0.46 -0.20
CA ARG A 112 -11.84 0.51 1.13
C ARG A 112 -10.60 1.40 1.18
N PHE A 113 -9.79 1.44 0.12
CA PHE A 113 -8.46 2.06 0.15
C PHE A 113 -8.39 3.35 -0.68
N GLN A 114 -7.93 4.43 -0.06
CA GLN A 114 -7.75 5.74 -0.72
C GLN A 114 -6.37 5.85 -1.38
N TYR A 115 -5.41 5.04 -0.92
CA TYR A 115 -4.06 4.99 -1.48
C TYR A 115 -3.74 3.54 -1.89
N ILE A 116 -3.66 3.29 -3.18
CA ILE A 116 -3.29 1.99 -3.76
C ILE A 116 -1.91 2.13 -4.39
N MET A 117 -0.92 1.48 -3.77
CA MET A 117 0.50 1.69 -4.02
C MET A 117 1.08 0.55 -4.86
N ALA A 118 1.27 0.81 -6.15
CA ALA A 118 1.87 -0.12 -7.10
C ALA A 118 3.41 -0.13 -7.00
N MET A 119 4.02 -1.31 -6.95
CA MET A 119 5.48 -1.44 -6.81
C MET A 119 6.24 -1.18 -8.12
N ASP A 120 5.66 -1.57 -9.25
CA ASP A 120 6.20 -1.36 -10.60
C ASP A 120 5.08 -1.00 -11.60
N ARG A 121 5.46 -0.66 -12.83
CA ARG A 121 4.51 -0.26 -13.89
C ARG A 121 3.56 -1.39 -14.26
N SER A 122 4.07 -2.63 -14.32
CA SER A 122 3.26 -3.81 -14.61
C SER A 122 2.15 -4.02 -13.56
N ASN A 123 2.46 -3.78 -12.28
CA ASN A 123 1.48 -3.84 -11.21
C ASN A 123 0.43 -2.74 -11.38
N LYS A 124 0.85 -1.51 -11.69
CA LYS A 124 -0.07 -0.40 -11.94
C LYS A 124 -1.03 -0.70 -13.10
N GLU A 125 -0.50 -1.20 -14.21
CA GLU A 125 -1.30 -1.60 -15.38
C GLU A 125 -2.27 -2.74 -15.04
N ALA A 126 -1.83 -3.74 -14.26
CA ALA A 126 -2.69 -4.84 -13.83
C ALA A 126 -3.82 -4.39 -12.89
N ILE A 127 -3.56 -3.45 -11.98
CA ILE A 127 -4.59 -2.86 -11.11
C ILE A 127 -5.62 -2.11 -11.95
N LEU A 128 -5.17 -1.27 -12.90
CA LEU A 128 -6.05 -0.53 -13.81
C LEU A 128 -6.89 -1.48 -14.68
N ASN A 129 -6.29 -2.57 -15.16
CA ASN A 129 -7.02 -3.59 -15.91
C ASN A 129 -8.10 -4.27 -15.04
N ALA A 130 -7.76 -4.66 -13.81
CA ALA A 130 -8.73 -5.25 -12.89
C ALA A 130 -9.90 -4.30 -12.58
N ALA A 131 -9.60 -3.01 -12.37
CA ALA A 131 -10.63 -1.98 -12.19
C ALA A 131 -11.58 -1.91 -13.38
N ASN A 132 -11.07 -1.96 -14.62
CA ASN A 132 -11.90 -1.99 -15.82
C ASN A 132 -12.73 -3.27 -15.94
N VAL A 133 -12.13 -4.44 -15.67
CA VAL A 133 -12.81 -5.75 -15.73
C VAL A 133 -13.97 -5.82 -14.73
N TRP A 134 -13.79 -5.24 -13.53
CA TRP A 134 -14.83 -5.21 -12.50
C TRP A 134 -15.81 -4.04 -12.65
N GLY A 135 -15.67 -3.21 -13.69
CA GLY A 135 -16.58 -2.09 -13.94
C GLY A 135 -16.49 -0.98 -12.88
N MET A 136 -15.30 -0.79 -12.29
CA MET A 136 -15.06 0.27 -11.31
C MET A 136 -15.17 1.65 -11.96
N ASN A 137 -15.55 2.66 -11.16
CA ASN A 137 -15.59 4.04 -11.62
C ASN A 137 -14.19 4.51 -12.06
N THR A 138 -14.07 5.23 -13.17
CA THR A 138 -12.79 5.78 -13.66
C THR A 138 -12.07 6.66 -12.63
N ALA A 139 -12.79 7.24 -11.67
CA ALA A 139 -12.23 8.01 -10.56
C ALA A 139 -11.28 7.18 -9.67
N VAL A 140 -11.42 5.84 -9.60
CA VAL A 140 -10.51 4.99 -8.79
C VAL A 140 -9.05 5.10 -9.24
N GLY A 141 -8.83 5.46 -10.51
CA GLY A 141 -7.49 5.72 -11.03
C GLY A 141 -6.74 6.83 -10.30
N GLN A 142 -7.45 7.75 -9.63
CA GLN A 142 -6.86 8.82 -8.83
C GLN A 142 -6.23 8.33 -7.52
N ASN A 143 -6.66 7.15 -7.04
CA ASN A 143 -6.15 6.52 -5.82
C ASN A 143 -4.93 5.62 -6.11
N ILE A 144 -4.61 5.36 -7.39
CA ILE A 144 -3.53 4.44 -7.79
C ILE A 144 -2.24 5.22 -8.05
N HIS A 145 -1.23 4.96 -7.22
CA HIS A 145 0.05 5.65 -7.28
C HIS A 145 1.20 4.66 -7.41
N MET A 146 2.33 5.11 -7.98
CA MET A 146 3.57 4.36 -7.92
C MET A 146 4.17 4.53 -6.52
N MET A 147 4.64 3.45 -5.89
CA MET A 147 5.29 3.55 -4.57
C MET A 147 6.48 4.52 -4.62
N THR A 148 7.26 4.45 -5.69
CA THR A 148 8.45 5.26 -5.92
C THR A 148 8.18 6.75 -6.12
N SER A 149 6.94 7.17 -6.40
CA SER A 149 6.61 8.61 -6.47
C SER A 149 6.65 9.30 -5.10
N TYR A 150 6.77 8.52 -4.03
CA TYR A 150 6.91 9.00 -2.66
C TYR A 150 8.33 8.83 -2.10
N CYS A 151 9.29 8.34 -2.89
CA CYS A 151 10.70 8.37 -2.51
C CYS A 151 11.16 9.82 -2.36
N ARG A 152 11.92 10.10 -1.29
CA ARG A 152 12.47 11.43 -1.01
C ARG A 152 13.94 11.52 -1.36
N GLU A 153 14.67 10.43 -1.18
CA GLU A 153 16.12 10.35 -1.39
C GLU A 153 16.46 9.60 -2.68
N HIS A 154 15.64 8.62 -3.06
CA HIS A 154 15.90 7.77 -4.22
C HIS A 154 15.16 8.21 -5.47
N GLN A 155 15.90 8.44 -6.56
CA GLN A 155 15.34 8.67 -7.89
C GLN A 155 15.29 7.36 -8.68
N VAL A 156 14.21 6.60 -8.51
CA VAL A 156 13.96 5.36 -9.25
C VAL A 156 12.52 5.32 -9.75
N GLU A 157 12.29 4.64 -10.88
CA GLU A 157 10.92 4.51 -11.42
C GLU A 157 10.13 3.39 -10.74
N GLU A 158 10.79 2.33 -10.29
CA GLU A 158 10.14 1.12 -9.79
C GLU A 158 10.87 0.50 -8.60
N VAL A 159 10.14 -0.24 -7.77
CA VAL A 159 10.70 -1.12 -6.74
C VAL A 159 11.05 -2.45 -7.41
N PRO A 160 12.35 -2.77 -7.58
CA PRO A 160 12.78 -3.91 -8.37
C PRO A 160 12.36 -5.22 -7.70
N ASP A 161 12.11 -6.24 -8.52
CA ASP A 161 11.85 -7.57 -7.99
C ASP A 161 13.15 -8.16 -7.36
N PRO A 162 13.15 -8.50 -6.06
CA PRO A 162 14.38 -8.90 -5.36
C PRO A 162 14.89 -10.29 -5.79
N TYR A 163 14.08 -11.11 -6.47
CA TYR A 163 14.42 -12.50 -6.80
C TYR A 163 15.71 -12.66 -7.60
N TYR A 164 16.05 -11.69 -8.46
CA TYR A 164 17.21 -11.76 -9.35
C TYR A 164 18.48 -11.11 -8.77
N GLY A 165 18.40 -10.43 -7.61
CA GLY A 165 19.49 -9.63 -7.04
C GLY A 165 20.28 -10.29 -5.91
N GLY A 166 19.96 -11.53 -5.54
CA GLY A 166 20.51 -12.19 -4.35
C GLY A 166 20.24 -11.38 -3.07
N ALA A 167 21.08 -11.55 -2.04
CA ALA A 167 20.90 -10.87 -0.74
C ALA A 167 20.84 -9.33 -0.86
N LYS A 168 21.63 -8.73 -1.78
CA LYS A 168 21.64 -7.28 -2.00
C LYS A 168 20.32 -6.76 -2.60
N GLY A 169 19.60 -7.58 -3.35
CA GLY A 169 18.30 -7.24 -3.91
C GLY A 169 17.25 -6.97 -2.82
N PHE A 170 17.23 -7.81 -1.77
CA PHE A 170 16.30 -7.64 -0.64
C PHE A 170 16.59 -6.37 0.16
N GLU A 171 17.87 -6.08 0.43
CA GLU A 171 18.26 -4.85 1.12
C GLU A 171 17.88 -3.61 0.30
N ARG A 172 18.10 -3.66 -1.02
CA ARG A 172 17.72 -2.55 -1.92
C ARG A 172 16.23 -2.26 -1.88
N VAL A 173 15.39 -3.29 -1.84
CA VAL A 173 13.94 -3.14 -1.72
C VAL A 173 13.57 -2.52 -0.37
N LEU A 174 14.18 -2.97 0.72
CA LEU A 174 13.95 -2.37 2.05
C LEU A 174 14.37 -0.89 2.12
N ASP A 175 15.47 -0.51 1.46
CA ASP A 175 15.91 0.89 1.40
C ASP A 175 14.90 1.77 0.66
N LEU A 176 14.44 1.31 -0.50
CA LEU A 176 13.43 2.01 -1.29
C LEU A 176 12.10 2.14 -0.56
N LEU A 177 11.63 1.04 0.05
CA LEU A 177 10.37 1.03 0.77
C LEU A 177 10.45 1.86 2.05
N GLY A 178 11.59 1.85 2.75
CA GLY A 178 11.83 2.72 3.90
C GLY A 178 11.70 4.19 3.54
N ASP A 179 12.41 4.63 2.49
CA ASP A 179 12.35 6.02 2.00
C ASP A 179 10.93 6.39 1.55
N ALA A 180 10.34 5.58 0.68
CA ALA A 180 9.04 5.85 0.10
C ALA A 180 7.89 5.82 1.12
N CYS A 181 7.93 4.94 2.14
CA CYS A 181 6.90 4.88 3.17
C CYS A 181 6.92 6.13 4.07
N VAL A 182 8.10 6.70 4.35
CA VAL A 182 8.17 7.97 5.09
C VAL A 182 7.57 9.10 4.26
N GLY A 183 7.95 9.23 2.98
CA GLY A 183 7.39 10.24 2.10
C GLY A 183 5.88 10.08 1.86
N LEU A 184 5.39 8.83 1.83
CA LEU A 184 3.95 8.55 1.76
C LEU A 184 3.22 9.06 3.01
N LEU A 185 3.73 8.76 4.20
CA LEU A 185 3.11 9.22 5.44
C LEU A 185 3.05 10.76 5.50
N GLU A 186 4.18 11.43 5.20
CA GLU A 186 4.27 12.89 5.20
C GLU A 186 3.29 13.53 4.20
N ALA A 187 3.13 12.93 3.03
CA ALA A 187 2.20 13.39 2.00
C ALA A 187 0.73 13.20 2.42
N ILE A 188 0.41 12.12 3.15
CA ILE A 188 -0.93 11.87 3.69
C ILE A 188 -1.24 12.89 4.80
N GLU A 189 -0.34 13.08 5.76
CA GLU A 189 -0.49 14.05 6.85
C GLU A 189 -0.69 15.47 6.31
N SER A 190 0.09 15.87 5.31
CA SER A 190 -0.02 17.19 4.67
C SER A 190 -1.38 17.45 4.01
N ARG A 191 -2.06 16.40 3.53
CA ARG A 191 -3.37 16.51 2.88
C ARG A 191 -4.54 16.52 3.86
N ARG A 192 -4.37 15.93 5.06
CA ARG A 192 -5.41 15.91 6.09
C ARG A 192 -5.52 17.25 6.82
N GLY A 193 -4.46 18.06 6.81
CA GLY A 193 -4.38 19.26 7.64
C GLY A 193 -4.12 18.91 9.12
N PRO A 194 -3.78 19.91 9.95
CA PRO A 194 -3.51 19.72 11.38
C PRO A 194 -4.74 19.31 12.21
#